data_AF-A0A508B0V9-F1
#
_entry.id   AF-A0A508B0V9-F1
#
_cell.length_a   1.000
_cell.length_b   1.000
_cell.length_c   1.000
_cell.angle_alpha   90.00
_cell.angle_beta   90.00
_cell.angle_gamma   90.00
#
_symmetry.space_group_name_H-M   'P 1'
#
loop_
_entity.id
_entity.type
_entity.pdbx_description
1 polymer ?
#
loop_
_entity_poly.entity_id
_entity_poly.type
_entity_poly.pdbx_seq_one_letter_code
_entity_poly.pdbx_strand_id
1 'polypeptide(L)'
;MRRVLFCLLWFVLLAFVSLTVAGMVVALNTCPETEEFSVGYECGRMASEQFMARYRLPIVLGALLLSVAGTLAGVLPGTRKRAGRG
;
A
#
# COMPACT_ATOMS: atom_id res chain seq x y z
N MET A 1 4.73 21.92 8.98
CA MET A 1 3.59 21.50 8.13
C MET A 1 4.02 20.74 6.86
N ARG A 2 4.92 21.27 6.01
CA ARG A 2 5.33 20.58 4.76
C ARG A 2 5.79 19.12 4.94
N ARG A 3 6.58 18.82 5.99
CA ARG A 3 7.02 17.45 6.29
C ARG A 3 5.87 16.49 6.63
N VAL A 4 4.83 16.97 7.33
CA VAL A 4 3.66 16.16 7.68
C VAL A 4 2.84 15.84 6.42
N LEU A 5 2.68 16.82 5.52
CA LEU A 5 2.04 16.60 4.22
C LEU A 5 2.78 15.56 3.39
N PHE A 6 4.12 15.62 3.31
CA PHE A 6 4.90 14.60 2.62
C PHE A 6 4.79 13.23 3.30
N CYS A 7 4.79 13.16 4.63
CA CYS A 7 4.59 11.90 5.35
C CYS A 7 3.23 11.27 5.02
N LEU A 8 2.15 12.06 5.05
CA LEU A 8 0.81 11.61 4.71
C LEU A 8 0.71 11.17 3.24
N LEU A 9 1.33 11.92 2.33
CA LEU A 9 1.36 11.58 0.91
C LEU A 9 2.08 10.23 0.68
N TRP A 10 3.24 10.03 1.29
CA TRP A 10 3.98 8.77 1.22
C TRP A 10 3.23 7.62 1.91
N PHE A 11 2.55 7.89 3.02
CA PHE A 11 1.67 6.93 3.67
C PHE A 11 0.58 6.44 2.72
N VAL A 12 -0.17 7.37 2.11
CA VAL A 12 -1.25 7.02 1.17
C VAL A 12 -0.70 6.25 -0.01
N LEU A 13 0.43 6.69 -0.57
CA LEU A 13 1.06 6.03 -1.71
C LEU A 13 1.52 4.60 -1.37
N LEU A 14 2.22 4.41 -0.25
CA LEU A 14 2.66 3.09 0.20
C LEU A 14 1.47 2.18 0.51
N ALA A 15 0.48 2.67 1.25
CA ALA A 15 -0.71 1.90 1.60
C ALA A 15 -1.47 1.48 0.33
N PHE A 16 -1.69 2.39 -0.61
CA PHE A 16 -2.41 2.12 -1.85
C PHE A 16 -1.68 1.10 -2.72
N VAL A 17 -0.38 1.27 -2.93
CA VAL A 17 0.43 0.34 -3.73
C VAL A 17 0.46 -1.04 -3.07
N SER A 18 0.72 -1.11 -1.77
CA SER A 18 0.77 -2.39 -1.05
C SER A 18 -0.57 -3.13 -1.08
N LEU A 19 -1.69 -2.45 -0.87
CA LEU A 19 -3.02 -3.07 -0.92
C LEU A 19 -3.38 -3.54 -2.32
N THR A 20 -3.05 -2.76 -3.35
CA THR A 20 -3.34 -3.10 -4.75
C THR A 20 -2.53 -4.31 -5.20
N VAL A 21 -1.21 -4.30 -4.95
CA VAL A 21 -0.33 -5.42 -5.32
C VAL A 21 -0.71 -6.68 -4.56
N ALA A 22 -0.95 -6.59 -3.26
CA ALA A 22 -1.34 -7.76 -2.47
C ALA A 22 -2.70 -8.32 -2.90
N GLY A 23 -3.69 -7.46 -3.17
CA GLY A 23 -4.99 -7.89 -3.69
C GLY A 23 -4.88 -8.60 -5.04
N MET A 24 -4.09 -8.04 -5.97
CA MET A 24 -3.85 -8.66 -7.28
C MET A 24 -3.18 -10.04 -7.15
N VAL A 25 -2.13 -10.14 -6.32
CA VAL A 25 -1.45 -11.43 -6.06
C VAL A 25 -2.42 -12.45 -5.48
N VAL A 26 -3.27 -12.07 -4.53
CA VAL A 26 -4.26 -12.98 -3.94
C VAL A 26 -5.29 -13.43 -4.98
N ALA A 27 -5.83 -12.51 -5.78
CA ALA A 27 -6.79 -12.85 -6.82
C ALA A 27 -6.19 -13.85 -7.83
N LEU A 28 -4.96 -13.63 -8.29
CA LEU A 28 -4.27 -14.51 -9.24
C LEU A 28 -3.92 -15.88 -8.67
N ASN A 29 -3.66 -16.00 -7.37
CA ASN A 29 -3.32 -17.29 -6.74
C ASN A 29 -4.54 -18.08 -6.26
N THR A 30 -5.66 -17.40 -6.05
CA THR A 30 -6.87 -18.03 -5.48
C THR A 30 -7.87 -18.43 -6.56
N CYS A 31 -7.96 -17.65 -7.64
CA CYS A 31 -8.95 -17.89 -8.68
C CYS A 31 -8.42 -18.85 -9.75
N PRO A 32 -9.22 -19.85 -10.16
CA PRO A 32 -8.85 -20.73 -11.26
C PRO A 32 -8.78 -19.95 -12.58
N GLU A 33 -8.00 -20.45 -13.53
CA GLU A 33 -8.03 -19.94 -14.91
C GLU A 33 -9.41 -20.25 -15.52
N THR A 34 -10.09 -19.21 -15.99
CA THR A 34 -11.42 -19.32 -16.62
C THR A 34 -11.45 -18.44 -17.86
N GLU A 35 -12.10 -18.90 -18.92
CA GLU A 35 -12.28 -18.12 -20.16
C GLU A 35 -13.39 -17.06 -20.04
N GLU A 36 -14.25 -17.14 -19.01
CA GLU A 36 -15.31 -16.18 -18.76
C GLU A 36 -14.85 -15.04 -17.85
N PHE A 37 -14.92 -13.81 -18.38
CA PHE A 37 -14.54 -12.61 -17.63
C PHE A 37 -15.41 -12.39 -16.38
N SER A 38 -16.72 -12.68 -16.45
CA SER A 38 -17.66 -12.53 -15.34
C SER A 38 -17.25 -13.39 -14.13
N VAL A 39 -16.95 -14.66 -14.37
CA VAL A 39 -16.54 -15.62 -13.34
C VAL A 39 -15.20 -15.22 -12.72
N GLY A 40 -14.22 -14.83 -13.54
CA GLY A 40 -12.93 -14.34 -13.08
C GLY A 40 -13.05 -13.07 -12.23
N TYR A 41 -13.88 -12.11 -12.65
CA TYR A 41 -14.13 -10.86 -11.93
C TYR A 41 -14.79 -11.10 -10.57
N GLU A 42 -15.85 -11.92 -10.52
CA GLU A 42 -16.54 -12.23 -9.26
C GLU A 42 -15.63 -12.95 -8.27
N CYS A 43 -14.86 -13.95 -8.73
CA CYS A 43 -13.90 -14.64 -7.90
C CYS A 43 -12.84 -13.67 -7.35
N GLY A 44 -12.24 -12.84 -8.21
CA GLY A 44 -11.22 -11.88 -7.82
C GLY A 44 -11.74 -10.87 -6.80
N ARG A 45 -12.99 -10.40 -6.97
CA ARG A 45 -13.67 -9.52 -6.02
C ARG A 45 -13.84 -10.19 -4.65
N MET A 46 -14.38 -11.41 -4.60
CA MET A 46 -14.59 -12.13 -3.34
C MET A 46 -13.28 -12.44 -2.62
N ALA A 47 -12.27 -12.91 -3.36
CA ALA A 47 -10.94 -13.21 -2.79
C ALA A 47 -10.29 -11.94 -2.22
N SER A 48 -10.39 -10.83 -2.93
CA SER A 48 -9.87 -9.53 -2.48
C SER A 48 -10.63 -9.00 -1.27
N GLU A 49 -11.96 -9.14 -1.21
CA GLU A 49 -12.78 -8.72 -0.06
C GLU A 49 -12.40 -9.49 1.21
N GLN A 50 -12.23 -10.80 1.12
CA GLN A 50 -11.80 -11.63 2.25
C GLN A 50 -10.38 -11.27 2.70
N PHE A 51 -9.47 -11.04 1.75
CA PHE A 51 -8.12 -10.56 2.06
C PHE A 51 -8.14 -9.21 2.77
N MET A 52 -8.91 -8.25 2.26
CA MET A 52 -9.03 -6.93 2.85
C MET A 52 -9.64 -6.99 4.26
N ALA A 53 -10.62 -7.85 4.51
CA ALA A 53 -11.20 -8.03 5.83
C ALA A 53 -10.14 -8.45 6.88
N ARG A 54 -9.14 -9.24 6.47
CA ARG A 54 -8.12 -9.78 7.39
C ARG A 54 -6.83 -8.96 7.44
N TYR A 55 -6.39 -8.44 6.30
CA TYR A 55 -5.04 -7.86 6.14
C TYR A 55 -5.01 -6.35 5.92
N ARG A 56 -6.16 -5.69 5.76
CA ARG A 56 -6.21 -4.23 5.57
C ARG A 56 -5.54 -3.49 6.72
N LEU A 57 -5.92 -3.79 7.96
CA LEU A 57 -5.36 -3.11 9.14
C LEU A 57 -3.84 -3.28 9.29
N PRO A 58 -3.28 -4.50 9.26
CA PRO A 58 -1.82 -4.66 9.39
C PRO A 58 -1.04 -4.03 8.23
N ILE A 59 -1.55 -4.06 7.00
CA ILE A 59 -0.90 -3.39 5.86
C ILE A 59 -0.89 -1.88 6.04
N VAL A 60 -2.03 -1.30 6.44
CA VAL A 60 -2.13 0.14 6.71
C VAL A 60 -1.20 0.56 7.84
N LEU A 61 -1.11 -0.22 8.92
CA LEU A 61 -0.18 0.05 10.01
C LEU A 61 1.28 -0.07 9.56
N GLY A 62 1.63 -1.08 8.77
CA GLY A 62 2.95 -1.22 8.18
C GLY A 62 3.33 -0.03 7.30
N ALA A 63 2.42 0.40 6.41
CA ALA A 63 2.61 1.57 5.56
C ALA A 63 2.76 2.85 6.39
N LEU A 64 2.02 3.00 7.48
CA LEU A 64 2.15 4.14 8.40
C LEU A 64 3.53 4.15 9.05
N LEU A 65 3.97 3.04 9.62
CA LEU A 65 5.29 2.93 10.26
C LEU A 65 6.42 3.23 9.25
N LEU A 66 6.34 2.68 8.05
CA LEU A 66 7.32 2.95 6.98
C LEU A 66 7.32 4.42 6.56
N SER A 67 6.16 5.05 6.44
CA SER A 67 6.06 6.47 6.07
C SER A 67 6.66 7.38 7.15
N VAL A 68 6.43 7.07 8.42
CA VAL A 68 6.96 7.82 9.56
C VAL A 68 8.46 7.61 9.65
N ALA A 69 8.93 6.36 9.61
CA ALA A 69 10.36 6.03 9.65
C ALA A 69 11.13 6.67 8.49
N GLY A 70 10.61 6.56 7.26
CA GLY A 70 11.20 7.16 6.06
C GLY A 70 11.23 8.69 6.10
N THR A 71 10.21 9.32 6.70
CA THR A 71 10.15 10.77 6.89
C THR A 71 11.16 11.24 7.94
N LEU A 72 11.30 10.50 9.05
CA LEU A 72 12.27 10.80 10.11
C LEU A 72 13.72 10.62 9.65
N ALA A 73 13.97 9.56 8.89
CA ALA A 73 15.26 9.29 8.27
C ALA A 73 15.60 10.31 7.15
N GLY A 74 14.59 10.99 6.59
CA GLY A 74 14.79 11.95 5.50
C GLY A 74 15.15 11.30 4.16
N VAL A 75 14.91 9.99 4.03
CA VAL A 75 15.17 9.22 2.80
C VAL A 75 14.08 9.50 1.75
N LEU A 76 12.85 9.79 2.20
CA LEU A 76 11.73 10.04 1.31
C LEU A 76 11.88 11.42 0.61
N PRO A 77 11.66 11.50 -0.72
CA PRO A 77 11.62 12.76 -1.46
C PRO A 77 10.71 13.80 -0.79
N GLY A 78 11.20 15.04 -0.65
CA GLY A 78 10.49 16.12 0.05
C GLY A 78 10.65 16.14 1.58
N THR A 79 11.25 15.10 2.18
CA THR A 79 11.50 15.00 3.64
C THR A 79 12.96 15.17 4.04
N ARG A 80 13.88 15.27 3.05
CA ARG A 80 15.31 15.48 3.28
C ARG A 80 15.53 16.62 4.28
N LYS A 81 16.32 16.36 5.31
CA LYS A 81 16.86 17.41 6.16
C LYS A 81 17.70 18.31 5.25
N ARG A 82 17.47 19.63 5.27
CA ARG A 82 18.39 20.57 4.61
C ARG A 82 19.77 20.20 5.12
N ALA A 83 20.65 19.73 4.24
CA ALA A 83 22.05 19.59 4.56
C ALA A 83 22.49 20.96 5.07
N GLY A 84 22.89 21.01 6.33
CA GLY A 84 23.52 22.21 6.86
C GLY A 84 24.69 22.53 5.95
N ARG A 85 24.70 23.76 5.43
CA ARG A 85 25.96 24.48 5.33
C ARG A 85 26.53 24.49 6.74
N GLY A 86 27.51 23.64 6.99
CA GLY A 86 28.44 23.67 8.09
C GLY A 86 29.81 23.55 7.46
#